data_AF-A0A2T0KGF0-F1
#
_entry.id   AF-A0A2T0KGF0-F1
#
_cell.length_a   1.000
_cell.length_b   1.000
_cell.length_c   1.000
_cell.angle_alpha   90.00
_cell.angle_beta   90.00
_cell.angle_gamma   90.00
#
_symmetry.space_group_name_H-M   'P 1'
#
loop_
_entity.id
_entity.type
_entity.pdbx_description
1 polymer ?
#
loop_
_entity_poly.entity_id
_entity_poly.type
_entity_poly.pdbx_seq_one_letter_code
_entity_poly.pdbx_strand_id
1 'polypeptide(L)'
;MTDHDDWTDALQPFLPEAPLDLPGVDNLLPDIGFDLPEPEGMLPFFDTPAPVGGVALVNGGQLVGDPVGDAEHWFNQAANGYCVPSSIAQIVSEYTGVHHADESAFVARANALNLFTVGPDGVPSMGVDGAHALLEDAGVPASIEVGIGVDTLVGYLAEGRRVMLAVDSDEIWYGTEDQAAADHAVVLTGIDTARGVAILSDPGTPGGNMMEVPLDVLTDAWADGGNTALVCDQPPGAPDFPAALDEPLIDIVPAMMPAHALPSAVPGAGQVETVVSWLVERPYVVLPVLLAGGAVLARRL
;
A
#
# COMPACT_ATOMS: atom_id res chain seq x y z
N MET A 1 3.36 -29.41 17.35
CA MET A 1 2.36 -28.47 17.91
C MET A 1 3.19 -27.40 18.58
N THR A 2 3.72 -26.52 17.74
CA THR A 2 4.50 -25.34 18.14
C THR A 2 3.50 -24.21 18.20
N ASP A 3 3.42 -23.56 19.36
CA ASP A 3 2.49 -22.48 19.65
C ASP A 3 2.55 -21.41 18.56
N HIS A 4 1.38 -20.95 18.13
CA HIS A 4 1.18 -19.89 17.14
C HIS A 4 1.14 -18.49 17.79
N ASP A 5 1.54 -18.38 19.06
CA ASP A 5 1.28 -17.19 19.89
C ASP A 5 2.54 -16.32 20.14
N ASP A 6 3.64 -16.52 19.41
CA ASP A 6 4.92 -15.82 19.64
C ASP A 6 5.15 -14.56 18.76
N TRP A 7 4.08 -13.98 18.19
CA TRP A 7 4.16 -12.87 17.22
C TRP A 7 3.83 -11.48 17.79
N THR A 8 3.29 -11.38 19.01
CA THR A 8 3.12 -10.08 19.68
C THR A 8 4.45 -9.49 20.18
N ASP A 9 5.51 -10.29 20.30
CA ASP A 9 6.79 -9.83 20.86
C ASP A 9 7.69 -9.14 19.83
N ALA A 10 7.49 -9.35 18.52
CA ALA A 10 8.19 -8.60 17.48
C ALA A 10 7.70 -7.13 17.36
N LEU A 11 6.57 -6.79 17.99
CA LEU A 11 5.99 -5.45 17.99
C LEU A 11 6.04 -4.75 19.37
N GLN A 12 6.81 -5.29 20.33
CA GLN A 12 6.87 -4.73 21.69
C GLN A 12 7.68 -3.44 21.94
N PRO A 13 8.58 -2.91 21.08
CA PRO A 13 9.40 -1.77 21.51
C PRO A 13 8.67 -0.41 21.59
N PHE A 14 7.34 -0.36 21.41
CA PHE A 14 6.56 0.88 21.55
C PHE A 14 5.66 0.96 22.82
N LEU A 15 5.93 0.18 23.86
CA LEU A 15 5.36 0.44 25.19
C LEU A 15 6.26 1.42 25.97
N PRO A 16 5.91 2.70 26.17
CA PRO A 16 6.67 3.55 27.08
C PRO A 16 6.53 3.04 28.52
N GLU A 17 7.67 2.83 29.19
CA GLU A 17 7.69 2.65 30.64
C GLU A 17 7.20 3.93 31.34
N ALA A 18 5.97 3.87 31.85
CA ALA A 18 5.31 4.84 32.73
C ALA A 18 5.12 6.29 32.19
N PRO A 19 4.00 6.96 32.52
CA PRO A 19 3.73 8.28 31.97
C PRO A 19 4.63 9.36 32.60
N LEU A 20 5.30 10.16 31.76
CA LEU A 20 5.86 11.45 32.17
C LEU A 20 4.74 12.50 32.25
N ASP A 21 4.63 13.14 33.41
CA ASP A 21 3.69 14.21 33.72
C ASP A 21 4.10 15.50 32.99
N LEU A 22 3.33 15.92 31.97
CA LEU A 22 3.54 17.19 31.27
C LEU A 22 2.40 18.17 31.58
N PRO A 23 2.70 19.37 32.13
CA PRO A 23 1.67 20.34 32.44
C PRO A 23 1.25 21.13 31.19
N GLY A 24 -0.06 21.18 30.98
CA GLY A 24 -0.83 22.27 30.36
C GLY A 24 -0.27 22.94 29.10
N VAL A 25 -0.84 22.59 27.94
CA VAL A 25 -0.77 23.46 26.75
C VAL A 25 -2.18 23.68 26.23
N ASP A 26 -2.69 24.88 26.51
CA ASP A 26 -3.87 25.46 25.89
C ASP A 26 -3.59 25.72 24.40
N ASN A 27 -4.59 25.38 23.57
CA ASN A 27 -4.89 25.86 22.21
C ASN A 27 -3.86 26.80 21.55
N LEU A 28 -3.05 26.24 20.66
CA LEU A 28 -2.71 26.85 19.37
C LEU A 28 -2.57 25.70 18.36
N LEU A 29 -3.55 25.55 17.47
CA LEU A 29 -3.38 24.79 16.24
C LEU A 29 -2.64 25.69 15.23
N PRO A 30 -1.44 25.33 14.76
CA PRO A 30 -1.01 25.73 13.44
C PRO A 30 -1.21 24.57 12.46
N ASP A 31 -1.60 24.96 11.25
CA ASP A 31 -1.57 24.23 9.99
C ASP A 31 -0.57 23.05 9.97
N ILE A 32 -1.04 21.81 10.11
CA ILE A 32 -0.22 20.62 9.84
C ILE A 32 -0.34 20.25 8.36
N GLY A 33 0.14 21.15 7.51
CA GLY A 33 0.64 20.75 6.19
C GLY A 33 1.93 19.97 6.43
N PHE A 34 1.84 18.65 6.48
CA PHE A 34 3.02 17.80 6.56
C PHE A 34 3.55 17.62 5.13
N ASP A 35 4.48 18.50 4.78
CA ASP A 35 5.30 18.37 3.57
C ASP A 35 6.19 17.13 3.76
N LEU A 36 6.19 16.22 2.79
CA LEU A 36 7.16 15.13 2.75
C LEU A 36 8.56 15.76 2.67
N PRO A 37 9.54 15.32 3.47
CA PRO A 37 10.90 15.84 3.34
C PRO A 37 11.42 15.59 1.92
N GLU A 38 11.86 16.67 1.27
CA GLU A 38 12.62 16.67 0.01
C GLU A 38 13.91 15.81 0.12
N PRO A 39 14.47 15.33 -1.01
CA PRO A 39 15.31 14.12 -1.13
C PRO A 39 16.77 14.30 -0.69
N GLU A 40 17.03 14.90 0.48
CA GLU A 40 18.38 14.99 1.02
C GLU A 40 18.78 13.67 1.69
N GLY A 41 19.60 12.86 1.02
CA GLY A 41 20.25 11.69 1.61
C GLY A 41 19.79 10.33 1.10
N MET A 42 18.76 10.28 0.26
CA MET A 42 18.30 9.04 -0.38
C MET A 42 19.43 8.44 -1.23
N LEU A 43 19.57 7.11 -1.23
CA LEU A 43 20.46 6.38 -2.11
C LEU A 43 20.27 6.93 -3.53
N PRO A 44 21.35 7.20 -4.29
CA PRO A 44 21.22 7.74 -5.62
C PRO A 44 20.40 6.77 -6.44
N PHE A 45 19.13 7.12 -6.67
CA PHE A 45 18.32 6.48 -7.68
C PHE A 45 19.15 6.53 -8.96
N PHE A 46 19.55 5.39 -9.50
CA PHE A 46 20.15 5.38 -10.81
C PHE A 46 19.08 5.92 -11.75
N ASP A 47 19.22 7.20 -12.10
CA ASP A 47 18.39 7.97 -13.02
C ASP A 47 18.53 7.31 -14.39
N THR A 48 17.87 6.18 -14.54
CA THR A 48 17.81 5.43 -15.78
C THR A 48 16.81 6.22 -16.62
N PRO A 49 17.26 6.86 -17.72
CA PRO A 49 16.33 7.59 -18.57
C PRO A 49 15.23 6.63 -18.99
N ALA A 50 13.98 7.10 -18.96
CA ALA A 50 12.81 6.38 -19.46
C ALA A 50 13.20 5.62 -20.74
N PRO A 51 12.94 4.30 -20.83
CA PRO A 51 13.48 3.49 -21.91
C PRO A 51 12.80 3.88 -23.23
N VAL A 52 13.41 4.82 -23.95
CA VAL A 52 13.09 5.10 -25.34
C VAL A 52 13.68 3.96 -26.17
N GLY A 53 12.89 2.90 -26.31
CA GLY A 53 13.30 1.66 -26.97
C GLY A 53 13.73 0.63 -25.93
N GLY A 54 13.09 -0.54 -26.00
CA GLY A 54 13.32 -1.67 -25.08
C GLY A 54 14.80 -1.87 -24.83
N VAL A 55 15.23 -1.48 -23.63
CA VAL A 55 16.52 -1.88 -23.10
C VAL A 55 16.39 -3.38 -23.00
N ALA A 56 17.11 -4.12 -23.85
CA ALA A 56 17.26 -5.54 -23.63
C ALA A 56 17.94 -5.67 -22.27
N LEU A 57 17.16 -5.95 -21.22
CA LEU A 57 17.63 -6.07 -19.84
C LEU A 57 18.52 -7.30 -19.60
N VAL A 58 19.11 -7.84 -20.68
CA VAL A 58 20.02 -8.97 -20.61
C VAL A 58 21.17 -8.74 -21.57
N ASN A 59 22.37 -8.52 -21.02
CA ASN A 59 23.62 -8.77 -21.73
C ASN A 59 24.53 -9.63 -20.85
N GLY A 60 24.39 -10.95 -20.95
CA GLY A 60 25.38 -11.90 -20.46
C GLY A 60 25.21 -12.48 -19.04
N GLY A 61 24.14 -12.20 -18.31
CA GLY A 61 23.86 -12.81 -17.00
C GLY A 61 22.53 -12.32 -16.44
N GLN A 62 21.73 -13.22 -15.88
CA GLN A 62 20.27 -13.22 -15.93
C GLN A 62 19.61 -12.16 -15.03
N LEU A 63 18.89 -11.22 -15.65
CA LEU A 63 17.68 -10.66 -15.05
C LEU A 63 16.61 -11.76 -15.02
N VAL A 64 15.99 -11.94 -13.85
CA VAL A 64 14.85 -12.82 -13.62
C VAL A 64 13.68 -11.97 -13.12
N GLY A 65 12.47 -12.21 -13.63
CA GLY A 65 11.29 -11.36 -13.41
C GLY A 65 10.91 -10.53 -14.65
N ASP A 66 9.86 -9.70 -14.53
CA ASP A 66 9.39 -8.80 -15.59
C ASP A 66 9.20 -7.37 -15.06
N PRO A 67 10.29 -6.69 -14.65
CA PRO A 67 10.18 -5.38 -14.06
C PRO A 67 9.56 -4.34 -15.01
N VAL A 68 9.78 -4.46 -16.33
CA VAL A 68 9.23 -3.54 -17.33
C VAL A 68 7.72 -3.68 -17.44
N GLY A 69 7.20 -4.91 -17.45
CA GLY A 69 5.75 -5.15 -17.47
C GLY A 69 5.10 -4.67 -16.17
N ASP A 70 5.68 -5.03 -15.03
CA ASP A 70 5.14 -4.69 -13.71
C ASP A 70 5.12 -3.16 -13.48
N ALA A 71 6.09 -2.43 -14.05
CA ALA A 71 6.18 -0.97 -13.97
C ALA A 71 5.00 -0.20 -14.60
N GLU A 72 4.20 -0.84 -15.48
CA GLU A 72 3.01 -0.22 -16.09
C GLU A 72 1.86 -0.03 -15.08
N HIS A 73 1.89 -0.76 -13.96
CA HIS A 73 0.83 -0.76 -12.96
C HIS A 73 1.23 -0.07 -11.65
N TRP A 74 2.47 0.41 -11.56
CA TRP A 74 2.98 1.10 -10.39
C TRP A 74 2.42 2.52 -10.25
N PHE A 75 2.21 2.94 -9.01
CA PHE A 75 1.97 4.33 -8.61
C PHE A 75 2.54 4.58 -7.20
N ASN A 76 2.83 5.85 -6.90
CA ASN A 76 3.25 6.27 -5.56
C ASN A 76 2.02 6.39 -4.65
N GLN A 77 2.13 5.84 -3.44
CA GLN A 77 1.05 5.88 -2.44
C GLN A 77 0.69 7.33 -2.08
N ALA A 78 -0.59 7.58 -1.81
CA ALA A 78 -1.09 8.91 -1.50
C ALA A 78 -0.87 9.33 -0.03
N ALA A 79 -0.64 8.37 0.88
CA ALA A 79 -0.42 8.64 2.30
C ALA A 79 0.40 7.54 2.97
N ASN A 80 1.12 7.89 4.05
CA ASN A 80 1.83 6.92 4.89
C ASN A 80 0.89 5.82 5.39
N GLY A 81 1.38 4.58 5.46
CA GLY A 81 0.61 3.40 5.84
C GLY A 81 -0.14 2.71 4.68
N TYR A 82 -0.11 3.28 3.47
CA TYR A 82 -0.75 2.72 2.27
C TYR A 82 0.19 1.90 1.35
N CYS A 83 1.39 1.55 1.80
CA CYS A 83 2.35 0.78 1.00
C CYS A 83 1.80 -0.61 0.61
N VAL A 84 1.13 -1.29 1.55
CA VAL A 84 0.47 -2.57 1.31
C VAL A 84 -0.70 -2.47 0.32
N PRO A 85 -1.74 -1.64 0.54
CA PRO A 85 -2.85 -1.55 -0.43
C PRO A 85 -2.41 -1.03 -1.80
N SER A 86 -1.36 -0.19 -1.89
CA SER A 86 -0.80 0.25 -3.17
C SER A 86 -0.10 -0.90 -3.91
N SER A 87 0.74 -1.66 -3.22
CA SER A 87 1.41 -2.84 -3.78
C SER A 87 0.40 -3.91 -4.23
N ILE A 88 -0.66 -4.11 -3.45
CA ILE A 88 -1.75 -5.04 -3.81
C ILE A 88 -2.53 -4.54 -5.03
N ALA A 89 -2.79 -3.23 -5.15
CA ALA A 89 -3.44 -2.66 -6.31
C ALA A 89 -2.64 -2.87 -7.59
N GLN A 90 -1.31 -2.71 -7.53
CA GLN A 90 -0.40 -3.04 -8.62
C GLN A 90 -0.55 -4.53 -8.98
N ILE A 91 -0.34 -5.44 -8.03
CA ILE A 91 -0.42 -6.90 -8.27
C ILE A 91 -1.77 -7.27 -8.88
N VAL A 92 -2.88 -6.85 -8.29
CA VAL A 92 -4.24 -7.18 -8.78
C VAL A 92 -4.48 -6.62 -10.18
N SER A 93 -3.88 -5.48 -10.53
CA SER A 93 -3.99 -4.94 -11.90
C SER A 93 -3.42 -5.91 -12.93
N GLU A 94 -2.35 -6.61 -12.58
CA GLU A 94 -1.67 -7.56 -13.46
C GLU A 94 -2.48 -8.86 -13.64
N TYR A 95 -3.13 -9.34 -12.58
CA TYR A 95 -3.98 -10.52 -12.63
C TYR A 95 -5.30 -10.27 -13.35
N THR A 96 -5.86 -9.07 -13.21
CA THR A 96 -7.19 -8.74 -13.76
C THR A 96 -7.12 -8.09 -15.14
N GLY A 97 -5.96 -7.53 -15.50
CA GLY A 97 -5.81 -6.66 -16.66
C GLY A 97 -6.50 -5.30 -16.51
N VAL A 98 -7.05 -5.00 -15.33
CA VAL A 98 -7.69 -3.71 -15.01
C VAL A 98 -6.66 -2.85 -14.28
N HIS A 99 -6.17 -1.81 -14.96
CA HIS A 99 -5.22 -0.89 -14.34
C HIS A 99 -5.88 -0.07 -13.23
N HIS A 100 -5.37 -0.22 -12.00
CA HIS A 100 -5.69 0.63 -10.86
C HIS A 100 -4.69 1.78 -10.78
N ALA A 101 -5.18 3.02 -10.86
CA ALA A 101 -4.34 4.23 -10.84
C ALA A 101 -4.04 4.75 -9.42
N ASP A 102 -4.72 4.19 -8.41
CA ASP A 102 -4.56 4.51 -6.99
C ASP A 102 -5.02 3.33 -6.10
N GLU A 103 -4.72 3.43 -4.81
CA GLU A 103 -5.00 2.43 -3.78
C GLU A 103 -6.40 2.56 -3.16
N SER A 104 -7.19 3.57 -3.52
CA SER A 104 -8.38 3.99 -2.77
C SER A 104 -9.40 2.87 -2.58
N ALA A 105 -9.55 2.04 -3.62
CA ALA A 105 -10.46 0.92 -3.65
C ALA A 105 -10.02 -0.21 -2.69
N PHE A 106 -8.71 -0.46 -2.61
CA PHE A 106 -8.09 -1.44 -1.71
C PHE A 106 -8.05 -0.96 -0.27
N VAL A 107 -7.80 0.34 -0.04
CA VAL A 107 -7.93 0.98 1.28
C VAL A 107 -9.38 0.87 1.78
N ALA A 108 -10.37 1.17 0.94
CA ALA A 108 -11.78 1.04 1.30
C ALA A 108 -12.13 -0.41 1.65
N ARG A 109 -11.62 -1.38 0.88
CA ARG A 109 -11.87 -2.81 1.13
C ARG A 109 -11.20 -3.29 2.41
N ALA A 110 -9.94 -2.91 2.64
CA ALA A 110 -9.21 -3.21 3.87
C ALA A 110 -9.92 -2.68 5.12
N ASN A 111 -10.48 -1.47 5.06
CA ASN A 111 -11.30 -0.91 6.14
C ASN A 111 -12.57 -1.73 6.37
N ALA A 112 -13.27 -2.15 5.31
CA ALA A 112 -14.47 -2.97 5.42
C ALA A 112 -14.19 -4.35 6.06
N LEU A 113 -12.98 -4.87 5.83
CA LEU A 113 -12.51 -6.13 6.39
C LEU A 113 -11.81 -5.97 7.76
N ASN A 114 -11.63 -4.73 8.25
CA ASN A 114 -10.91 -4.41 9.48
C ASN A 114 -9.45 -4.92 9.49
N LEU A 115 -8.74 -4.77 8.37
CA LEU A 115 -7.36 -5.27 8.20
C LEU A 115 -6.28 -4.29 8.65
N PHE A 116 -6.63 -3.02 8.87
CA PHE A 116 -5.70 -2.02 9.40
C PHE A 116 -5.55 -2.15 10.91
N THR A 117 -4.31 -2.01 11.38
CA THR A 117 -3.96 -1.79 12.79
C THR A 117 -3.42 -0.37 12.94
N VAL A 118 -3.71 0.29 14.06
CA VAL A 118 -3.18 1.63 14.33
C VAL A 118 -2.07 1.48 15.37
N GLY A 119 -0.85 1.82 14.97
CA GLY A 119 0.31 1.81 15.86
C GLY A 119 0.32 3.00 16.84
N PRO A 120 1.30 3.05 17.75
CA PRO A 120 1.45 4.15 18.70
C PRO A 120 1.76 5.51 18.05
N ASP A 121 2.25 5.51 16.81
CA ASP A 121 2.41 6.68 15.94
C ASP A 121 1.08 7.25 15.41
N GLY A 122 -0.02 6.51 15.58
CA GLY A 122 -1.35 6.88 15.12
C GLY A 122 -1.57 6.68 13.63
N VAL A 123 -0.63 6.06 12.91
CA VAL A 123 -0.73 5.79 11.47
C VAL A 123 -1.36 4.40 11.28
N PRO A 124 -2.46 4.28 10.50
CA PRO A 124 -2.99 2.98 10.12
C PRO A 124 -2.00 2.24 9.22
N SER A 125 -1.62 1.02 9.60
CA SER A 125 -0.75 0.12 8.83
C SER A 125 -1.38 -1.26 8.69
N MET A 126 -0.83 -2.08 7.79
CA MET A 126 -1.33 -3.42 7.51
C MET A 126 -0.17 -4.42 7.57
N GLY A 127 -0.28 -5.44 8.41
CA GLY A 127 0.68 -6.53 8.47
C GLY A 127 0.46 -7.56 7.37
N VAL A 128 1.38 -8.53 7.28
CA VAL A 128 1.37 -9.58 6.24
C VAL A 128 0.07 -10.40 6.21
N ASP A 129 -0.56 -10.67 7.36
CA ASP A 129 -1.84 -11.39 7.40
C ASP A 129 -2.97 -10.57 6.76
N GLY A 130 -2.98 -9.25 6.98
CA GLY A 130 -3.92 -8.34 6.35
C GLY A 130 -3.68 -8.25 4.84
N ALA A 131 -2.42 -8.21 4.43
CA ALA A 131 -2.05 -8.21 3.03
C ALA A 131 -2.50 -9.49 2.31
N HIS A 132 -2.25 -10.65 2.93
CA HIS A 132 -2.70 -11.96 2.44
C HIS A 132 -4.23 -12.02 2.34
N ALA A 133 -4.94 -11.60 3.40
CA ALA A 133 -6.40 -11.57 3.39
C ALA A 133 -6.97 -10.65 2.30
N LEU A 134 -6.31 -9.53 2.02
CA LEU A 134 -6.75 -8.59 0.98
C LEU A 134 -6.50 -9.11 -0.44
N LEU A 135 -5.38 -9.83 -0.68
CA LEU A 135 -5.14 -10.51 -1.96
C LEU A 135 -6.13 -11.65 -2.19
N GLU A 136 -6.37 -12.48 -1.18
CA GLU A 136 -7.37 -13.56 -1.22
C GLU A 136 -8.77 -13.02 -1.50
N ASP A 137 -9.15 -11.94 -0.82
CA ASP A 137 -10.42 -11.25 -1.07
C ASP A 137 -10.49 -10.64 -2.48
N ALA A 138 -9.34 -10.19 -3.00
CA ALA A 138 -9.21 -9.73 -4.38
C ALA A 138 -9.15 -10.89 -5.42
N GLY A 139 -9.33 -12.14 -4.98
CA GLY A 139 -9.31 -13.31 -5.85
C GLY A 139 -7.93 -13.68 -6.38
N VAL A 140 -6.86 -13.21 -5.74
CA VAL A 140 -5.46 -13.55 -6.04
C VAL A 140 -4.91 -14.43 -4.92
N PRO A 141 -4.93 -15.76 -5.06
CA PRO A 141 -4.40 -16.64 -4.02
C PRO A 141 -2.92 -16.41 -3.79
N ALA A 142 -2.51 -16.41 -2.53
CA ALA A 142 -1.12 -16.17 -2.15
C ALA A 142 -0.71 -17.00 -0.94
N SER A 143 0.59 -17.19 -0.78
CA SER A 143 1.20 -17.88 0.35
C SER A 143 2.16 -16.95 1.08
N ILE A 144 2.13 -17.01 2.42
CA ILE A 144 3.11 -16.33 3.27
C ILE A 144 4.32 -17.26 3.43
N GLU A 145 5.49 -16.74 3.06
CA GLU A 145 6.79 -17.40 3.18
C GLU A 145 7.62 -16.66 4.24
N VAL A 146 8.31 -17.41 5.11
CA VAL A 146 9.11 -16.83 6.21
C VAL A 146 10.45 -17.54 6.27
N GLY A 147 11.53 -16.78 6.49
CA GLY A 147 12.88 -17.35 6.63
C GLY A 147 13.44 -17.93 5.32
N ILE A 148 12.86 -17.58 4.18
CA ILE A 148 13.34 -18.00 2.87
C ILE A 148 14.56 -17.17 2.44
N GLY A 149 15.31 -17.65 1.45
CA GLY A 149 16.48 -16.95 0.91
C GLY A 149 16.24 -16.38 -0.48
N VAL A 150 17.17 -15.54 -0.94
CA VAL A 150 17.15 -14.92 -2.27
C VAL A 150 17.02 -15.95 -3.41
N ASP A 151 17.66 -17.12 -3.30
CA ASP A 151 17.53 -18.18 -4.30
C ASP A 151 16.08 -18.65 -4.49
N THR A 152 15.27 -18.65 -3.42
CA THR A 152 13.84 -18.96 -3.48
C THR A 152 13.07 -17.86 -4.20
N LEU A 153 13.38 -16.58 -3.92
CA LEU A 153 12.77 -15.44 -4.62
C LEU A 153 13.06 -15.49 -6.13
N VAL A 154 14.30 -15.82 -6.51
CA VAL A 154 14.67 -16.03 -7.92
C VAL A 154 13.83 -17.14 -8.55
N GLY A 155 13.55 -18.22 -7.82
CA GLY A 155 12.65 -19.28 -8.27
C GLY A 155 11.23 -18.77 -8.55
N TYR A 156 10.64 -18.02 -7.63
CA TYR A 156 9.30 -17.46 -7.80
C TYR A 156 9.22 -16.46 -8.95
N LEU A 157 10.21 -15.59 -9.09
CA LEU A 157 10.29 -14.66 -10.24
C LEU A 157 10.47 -15.40 -11.57
N ALA A 158 11.24 -16.50 -11.60
CA ALA A 158 11.42 -17.32 -12.79
C ALA A 158 10.13 -18.04 -13.21
N GLU A 159 9.26 -18.35 -12.24
CA GLU A 159 7.92 -18.87 -12.47
C GLU A 159 6.91 -17.77 -12.89
N GLY A 160 7.32 -16.50 -12.87
CA GLY A 160 6.48 -15.34 -13.16
C GLY A 160 5.52 -15.00 -12.02
N ARG A 161 5.73 -15.51 -10.82
CA ARG A 161 4.88 -15.25 -9.66
C ARG A 161 5.20 -13.88 -9.08
N ARG A 162 4.17 -13.19 -8.59
CA ARG A 162 4.34 -11.88 -7.92
C ARG A 162 4.76 -12.07 -6.47
N VAL A 163 5.70 -11.23 -6.06
CA VAL A 163 6.37 -11.29 -4.76
C VAL A 163 6.29 -9.91 -4.13
N MET A 164 5.70 -9.83 -2.94
CA MET A 164 5.73 -8.64 -2.10
C MET A 164 6.57 -8.93 -0.86
N LEU A 165 7.47 -8.03 -0.50
CA LEU A 165 8.40 -8.17 0.61
C LEU A 165 8.02 -7.21 1.73
N ALA A 166 8.19 -7.64 2.98
CA ALA A 166 8.22 -6.76 4.14
C ALA A 166 9.68 -6.35 4.40
N VAL A 167 9.99 -5.08 4.29
CA VAL A 167 11.36 -4.55 4.37
C VAL A 167 11.41 -3.36 5.33
N ASP A 168 12.59 -3.11 5.88
CA ASP A 168 12.91 -1.83 6.50
C ASP A 168 13.04 -0.74 5.42
N SER A 169 12.24 0.32 5.55
CA SER A 169 12.27 1.42 4.58
C SER A 169 13.52 2.30 4.65
N ASP A 170 14.07 2.55 5.83
CA ASP A 170 15.23 3.44 5.98
C ASP A 170 16.46 2.82 5.33
N GLU A 171 16.61 1.49 5.42
CA GLU A 171 17.70 0.77 4.76
C GLU A 171 17.63 0.86 3.23
N ILE A 172 16.45 0.57 2.64
CA ILE A 172 16.32 0.61 1.17
C ILE A 172 16.35 2.03 0.62
N TRP A 173 15.93 3.03 1.40
CA TRP A 173 15.89 4.43 0.97
C TRP A 173 17.22 5.12 1.19
N TYR A 174 17.90 4.90 2.30
CA TYR A 174 19.09 5.68 2.69
C TYR A 174 20.36 4.84 2.80
N GLY A 175 20.28 3.51 2.71
CA GLY A 175 21.41 2.60 2.90
C GLY A 175 21.96 2.64 4.32
N THR A 176 21.13 3.04 5.28
CA THR A 176 21.49 3.14 6.69
C THR A 176 21.12 1.85 7.39
N GLU A 177 22.11 1.00 7.66
CA GLU A 177 21.92 -0.15 8.56
C GLU A 177 21.53 0.38 9.95
N ASP A 178 20.37 -0.07 10.45
CA ASP A 178 20.00 0.18 11.83
C ASP A 178 19.50 -1.10 12.52
N GLN A 179 18.60 -1.00 13.49
CA GLN A 179 18.02 -2.15 14.19
C GLN A 179 16.50 -1.96 14.28
N ALA A 180 15.94 -1.20 13.34
CA ALA A 180 14.51 -1.00 13.21
C ALA A 180 13.88 -2.27 12.64
N ALA A 181 12.55 -2.28 12.69
CA ALA A 181 11.77 -3.43 12.23
C ALA A 181 11.22 -3.09 10.86
N ALA A 182 11.01 -4.13 10.03
CA ALA A 182 10.33 -3.94 8.75
C ALA A 182 8.99 -3.21 8.91
N ASP A 183 8.89 -2.05 8.28
CA ASP A 183 7.76 -1.13 8.37
C ASP A 183 7.13 -0.83 7.00
N HIS A 184 7.70 -1.41 5.94
CA HIS A 184 7.34 -1.09 4.56
C HIS A 184 7.11 -2.33 3.70
N ALA A 185 6.30 -2.15 2.65
CA ALA A 185 5.96 -3.20 1.70
C ALA A 185 6.26 -2.75 0.28
N VAL A 186 7.03 -3.57 -0.43
CA VAL A 186 7.45 -3.34 -1.82
C VAL A 186 7.16 -4.58 -2.66
N VAL A 187 6.89 -4.38 -3.95
CA VAL A 187 6.82 -5.50 -4.90
C VAL A 187 8.20 -5.73 -5.50
N LEU A 188 8.73 -6.95 -5.36
CA LEU A 188 9.97 -7.35 -6.02
C LEU A 188 9.62 -7.78 -7.46
N THR A 189 10.05 -6.98 -8.43
CA THR A 189 9.68 -7.18 -9.85
C THR A 189 10.80 -7.82 -10.66
N GLY A 190 12.04 -7.75 -10.18
CA GLY A 190 13.14 -8.51 -10.76
C GLY A 190 14.39 -8.60 -9.91
N ILE A 191 15.26 -9.56 -10.24
CA ILE A 191 16.61 -9.67 -9.70
C ILE A 191 17.59 -9.81 -10.87
N ASP A 192 18.53 -8.87 -10.98
CA ASP A 192 19.70 -8.98 -11.83
C ASP A 192 20.84 -9.64 -11.03
N THR A 193 20.94 -10.95 -11.17
CA THR A 193 21.93 -11.77 -10.47
C THR A 193 23.37 -11.49 -10.92
N ALA A 194 23.56 -10.90 -12.10
CA ALA A 194 24.88 -10.56 -12.61
C ALA A 194 25.39 -9.23 -12.03
N ARG A 195 24.48 -8.27 -11.84
CA ARG A 195 24.79 -6.98 -11.20
C ARG A 195 24.69 -7.03 -9.67
N GLY A 196 24.01 -8.04 -9.12
CA GLY A 196 23.72 -8.09 -7.68
C GLY A 196 22.74 -6.99 -7.28
N VAL A 197 21.69 -6.82 -8.06
CA VAL A 197 20.69 -5.74 -7.89
C VAL A 197 19.29 -6.34 -7.92
N ALA A 198 18.46 -5.93 -6.98
CA ALA A 198 17.02 -6.13 -7.02
C ALA A 198 16.34 -4.92 -7.68
N ILE A 199 15.26 -5.17 -8.40
CA ILE A 199 14.43 -4.15 -9.03
C ILE A 199 13.07 -4.21 -8.33
N LEU A 200 12.69 -3.08 -7.75
CA LEU A 200 11.51 -2.94 -6.91
C LEU A 200 10.48 -2.03 -7.57
N SER A 201 9.23 -2.31 -7.25
CA SER A 201 8.11 -1.38 -7.32
C SER A 201 7.84 -0.93 -5.89
N ASP A 202 8.38 0.23 -5.53
CA ASP A 202 8.27 0.81 -4.20
C ASP A 202 7.20 1.91 -4.19
N PRO A 203 6.06 1.73 -3.52
CA PRO A 203 5.02 2.74 -3.49
C PRO A 203 5.35 3.91 -2.55
N GLY A 204 6.32 3.80 -1.65
CA GLY A 204 6.62 4.77 -0.59
C GLY A 204 7.44 5.98 -1.03
N THR A 205 7.99 5.97 -2.23
CA THR A 205 8.76 7.10 -2.77
C THR A 205 8.36 7.44 -4.21
N PRO A 206 8.32 8.74 -4.61
CA PRO A 206 8.00 9.14 -5.98
C PRO A 206 8.92 8.55 -7.06
N GLY A 207 10.13 8.12 -6.69
CA GLY A 207 11.10 7.46 -7.57
C GLY A 207 11.08 5.93 -7.51
N GLY A 208 10.04 5.34 -6.90
CA GLY A 208 10.03 3.93 -6.54
C GLY A 208 9.67 2.96 -7.68
N ASN A 209 9.28 3.45 -8.85
CA ASN A 209 9.05 2.60 -10.02
C ASN A 209 10.38 2.15 -10.63
N MET A 210 10.57 0.84 -10.82
CA MET A 210 11.84 0.27 -11.31
C MET A 210 13.05 0.63 -10.43
N MET A 211 12.83 0.83 -9.13
CA MET A 211 13.89 1.21 -8.20
C MET A 211 14.93 0.10 -8.08
N GLU A 212 16.18 0.42 -8.41
CA GLU A 212 17.30 -0.51 -8.25
C GLU A 212 17.91 -0.41 -6.85
N VAL A 213 17.92 -1.52 -6.13
CA VAL A 213 18.53 -1.64 -4.80
C VAL A 213 19.63 -2.70 -4.84
N PRO A 214 20.84 -2.43 -4.32
CA PRO A 214 21.86 -3.47 -4.16
C PRO A 214 21.29 -4.68 -3.42
N LEU A 215 21.56 -5.89 -3.91
CA LEU A 215 20.93 -7.10 -3.38
C LEU A 215 21.33 -7.39 -1.94
N ASP A 216 22.52 -6.97 -1.52
CA ASP A 216 22.97 -7.02 -0.12
C ASP A 216 22.15 -6.08 0.76
N VAL A 217 21.91 -4.84 0.33
CA VAL A 217 21.04 -3.88 1.03
C VAL A 217 19.61 -4.42 1.14
N LEU A 218 19.04 -4.95 0.06
CA LEU A 218 17.70 -5.56 0.13
C LEU A 218 17.67 -6.75 1.11
N THR A 219 18.72 -7.59 1.11
CA THR A 219 18.75 -8.78 1.96
C THR A 219 18.82 -8.41 3.43
N ASP A 220 19.54 -7.34 3.77
CA ASP A 220 19.63 -6.81 5.13
C ASP A 220 18.28 -6.27 5.59
N ALA A 221 17.70 -5.34 4.82
CA ALA A 221 16.41 -4.72 5.12
C ALA A 221 15.25 -5.73 5.22
N TRP A 222 15.32 -6.79 4.43
CA TRP A 222 14.36 -7.89 4.45
C TRP A 222 14.55 -8.84 5.63
N ALA A 223 15.78 -8.97 6.15
CA ALA A 223 16.08 -9.80 7.31
C ALA A 223 15.44 -9.26 8.59
N ASP A 224 15.28 -7.95 8.71
CA ASP A 224 14.57 -7.31 9.83
C ASP A 224 13.06 -7.63 9.82
N GLY A 225 12.51 -7.95 8.66
CA GLY A 225 11.18 -8.54 8.49
C GLY A 225 11.14 -10.06 8.66
N GLY A 226 12.23 -10.71 9.11
CA GLY A 226 12.33 -12.16 9.23
C GLY A 226 12.41 -12.90 7.90
N ASN A 227 12.86 -12.23 6.84
CA ASN A 227 12.81 -12.72 5.46
C ASN A 227 11.39 -13.13 5.05
N THR A 228 10.41 -12.27 5.35
CA THR A 228 8.99 -12.51 5.07
C THR A 228 8.62 -12.05 3.66
N ALA A 229 8.00 -12.94 2.89
CA ALA A 229 7.46 -12.62 1.57
C ALA A 229 6.00 -13.09 1.47
N LEU A 230 5.17 -12.29 0.81
CA LEU A 230 3.86 -12.70 0.32
C LEU A 230 3.97 -13.01 -1.17
N VAL A 231 3.73 -14.26 -1.54
CA VAL A 231 3.98 -14.74 -2.90
C VAL A 231 2.68 -15.27 -3.49
N CYS A 232 2.21 -14.67 -4.58
CA CYS A 232 1.02 -15.16 -5.28
C CYS A 232 1.25 -16.59 -5.77
N ASP A 233 0.27 -17.47 -5.63
CA ASP A 233 0.45 -18.92 -5.82
C ASP A 233 0.75 -19.31 -7.28
N GLN A 234 0.27 -18.53 -8.24
CA GLN A 234 0.40 -18.75 -9.68
C GLN A 234 0.73 -17.44 -10.39
N PRO A 235 1.43 -17.42 -11.54
CA PRO A 235 1.65 -16.19 -12.31
C PRO A 235 0.35 -15.62 -12.89
N PRO A 236 0.29 -14.31 -13.22
CA PRO A 236 -0.79 -13.75 -14.02
C PRO A 236 -1.02 -14.54 -15.32
N GLY A 237 -2.29 -14.77 -15.68
CA GLY A 237 -2.66 -15.52 -16.88
C GLY A 237 -2.50 -17.05 -16.79
N ALA A 238 -2.22 -17.61 -15.60
CA ALA A 238 -2.22 -19.05 -15.39
C ALA A 238 -3.60 -19.68 -15.70
N PRO A 239 -3.67 -20.93 -16.22
CA PRO A 239 -4.92 -21.55 -16.69
C PRO A 239 -6.03 -21.68 -15.63
N ASP A 240 -5.64 -21.77 -14.37
CA ASP A 240 -6.54 -21.92 -13.22
C ASP A 240 -6.90 -20.58 -12.57
N PHE A 241 -6.33 -19.46 -13.06
CA PHE A 241 -6.75 -18.13 -12.67
C PHE A 241 -7.97 -17.73 -13.51
N PRO A 242 -9.12 -17.38 -12.91
CA PRO A 242 -10.31 -17.02 -13.68
C PRO A 242 -9.97 -15.83 -14.60
N ALA A 243 -10.12 -16.04 -15.90
CA ALA A 243 -9.92 -15.00 -16.90
C ALA A 243 -10.96 -13.91 -16.69
N ALA A 244 -10.51 -12.78 -16.12
CA ALA A 244 -11.32 -11.66 -15.64
C ALA A 244 -12.44 -12.09 -14.68
N LEU A 245 -12.42 -11.57 -13.46
CA LEU A 245 -13.59 -11.70 -12.60
C LEU A 245 -14.74 -10.93 -13.28
N ASP A 246 -15.76 -11.67 -13.76
CA ASP A 246 -16.93 -11.16 -14.49
C ASP A 246 -17.78 -10.17 -13.67
N GLU A 247 -17.46 -10.00 -12.39
CA GLU A 247 -18.03 -8.98 -11.50
C GLU A 247 -16.89 -8.05 -11.06
N PRO A 248 -17.11 -6.72 -11.00
CA PRO A 248 -16.09 -5.82 -10.49
C PRO A 248 -15.72 -6.25 -9.08
N LEU A 249 -14.46 -6.64 -8.93
CA LEU A 249 -13.82 -7.02 -7.66
C LEU A 249 -14.02 -6.01 -6.53
N ILE A 250 -14.39 -4.78 -6.90
CA ILE A 250 -14.70 -3.70 -5.98
C ILE A 250 -15.98 -3.04 -6.49
N ASP A 251 -17.13 -3.43 -5.93
CA ASP A 251 -18.40 -2.72 -6.12
C ASP A 251 -18.37 -1.41 -5.32
N ILE A 252 -17.58 -0.43 -5.79
CA ILE A 252 -17.84 0.96 -5.45
C ILE A 252 -18.95 1.40 -6.37
N VAL A 253 -20.19 1.28 -5.88
CA VAL A 253 -21.27 2.15 -6.33
C VAL A 253 -20.72 3.58 -6.27
N PRO A 254 -20.60 4.31 -7.40
CA PRO A 254 -20.35 5.73 -7.31
C PRO A 254 -21.48 6.30 -6.44
N ALA A 255 -21.16 7.11 -5.44
CA ALA A 255 -22.15 7.92 -4.75
C ALA A 255 -22.69 9.00 -5.72
N MET A 256 -23.34 8.57 -6.79
CA MET A 256 -24.13 9.38 -7.69
C MET A 256 -25.58 8.90 -7.52
N MET A 257 -26.24 9.38 -6.48
CA MET A 257 -27.69 9.27 -6.39
C MET A 257 -28.28 9.93 -7.65
N PRO A 258 -29.02 9.22 -8.52
CA PRO A 258 -29.76 9.88 -9.57
C PRO A 258 -30.86 10.69 -8.89
N ALA A 259 -30.79 12.01 -9.03
CA ALA A 259 -31.82 12.91 -8.56
C ALA A 259 -33.08 12.73 -9.40
N HIS A 260 -33.88 11.66 -9.21
CA HIS A 260 -35.29 11.53 -9.59
C HIS A 260 -35.89 10.23 -9.01
N ALA A 261 -35.91 10.07 -7.69
CA ALA A 261 -36.80 9.10 -7.03
C ALA A 261 -37.00 9.43 -5.54
N LEU A 262 -37.64 10.57 -5.23
CA LEU A 262 -38.21 10.78 -3.90
C LEU A 262 -39.71 10.42 -3.96
N PRO A 263 -40.19 9.37 -3.27
CA PRO A 263 -41.61 9.24 -3.01
C PRO A 263 -42.02 10.30 -1.98
N SER A 264 -42.95 11.16 -2.39
CA SER A 264 -43.62 12.15 -1.55
C SER A 264 -44.39 11.46 -0.42
N ALA A 265 -43.92 11.55 0.83
CA ALA A 265 -44.77 11.57 2.03
C ALA A 265 -43.97 11.84 3.31
N VAL A 266 -44.31 12.94 3.97
CA VAL A 266 -44.09 13.21 5.41
C VAL A 266 -45.53 13.35 5.97
N PRO A 267 -45.93 12.79 7.14
CA PRO A 267 -45.28 13.13 8.42
C PRO A 267 -45.27 12.07 9.55
N GLY A 268 -44.30 12.21 10.45
CA GLY A 268 -44.30 11.62 11.78
C GLY A 268 -43.03 11.97 12.54
N ALA A 269 -43.12 12.93 13.46
CA ALA A 269 -42.00 13.45 14.24
C ALA A 269 -41.35 12.33 15.09
N GLY A 270 -40.06 12.06 14.84
CA GLY A 270 -39.33 11.08 15.66
C GLY A 270 -37.87 10.77 15.27
N GLN A 271 -37.29 11.35 14.21
CA GLN A 271 -35.93 10.95 13.76
C GLN A 271 -34.96 12.09 13.45
N VAL A 272 -35.16 13.28 14.02
CA VAL A 272 -34.15 14.36 13.90
C VAL A 272 -32.95 14.12 14.82
N GLU A 273 -33.04 13.21 15.79
CA GLU A 273 -31.91 12.88 16.68
C GLU A 273 -30.97 11.79 16.15
N THR A 274 -31.33 11.05 15.08
CA THR A 274 -30.50 9.91 14.60
C THR A 274 -29.54 10.27 13.47
N VAL A 275 -29.74 11.40 12.78
CA VAL A 275 -28.86 11.84 11.68
C VAL A 275 -27.81 12.84 12.15
N VAL A 276 -28.05 13.53 13.26
CA VAL A 276 -27.12 14.55 13.80
C VAL A 276 -26.01 13.93 14.66
N SER A 277 -26.19 12.74 15.24
CA SER A 277 -25.11 12.08 16.01
C SER A 277 -24.03 11.44 15.14
N TRP A 278 -24.34 11.11 13.87
CA TRP A 278 -23.36 10.52 12.96
C TRP A 278 -22.33 11.53 12.44
N LEU A 279 -22.66 12.83 12.44
CA LEU A 279 -21.84 13.88 11.81
C LEU A 279 -20.96 14.68 12.79
N VAL A 280 -20.95 14.35 14.09
CA VAL A 280 -20.19 15.10 15.12
C VAL A 280 -19.00 14.33 15.69
N GLU A 281 -18.88 13.01 15.45
CA GLU A 281 -17.82 12.18 16.08
C GLU A 281 -16.59 11.87 15.19
N ARG A 282 -16.50 12.40 13.96
CA ARG A 282 -15.35 12.18 13.07
C ARG A 282 -14.98 13.46 12.32
N PRO A 283 -14.02 14.29 12.82
CA PRO A 283 -13.47 15.35 12.00
C PRO A 283 -12.62 14.71 10.89
N TYR A 284 -12.51 15.39 9.75
CA TYR A 284 -11.81 14.96 8.52
C TYR A 284 -12.64 14.11 7.53
N VAL A 285 -13.68 14.75 6.97
CA VAL A 285 -14.04 14.52 5.56
C VAL A 285 -13.72 15.80 4.81
N VAL A 286 -12.76 15.74 3.89
CA VAL A 286 -12.51 16.82 2.92
C VAL A 286 -13.66 16.80 1.91
N LEU A 287 -14.51 17.82 1.94
CA LEU A 287 -15.51 18.06 0.91
C LEU A 287 -14.82 18.56 -0.38
N PRO A 288 -15.15 18.04 -1.57
CA PRO A 288 -14.90 18.77 -2.80
C PRO A 288 -15.90 19.92 -2.90
N VAL A 289 -15.43 21.16 -2.70
CA VAL A 289 -16.18 22.37 -3.01
C VAL A 289 -16.29 22.49 -4.54
N LEU A 290 -17.43 22.09 -5.10
CA LEU A 290 -17.82 22.48 -6.45
C LEU A 290 -18.40 23.90 -6.42
N LEU A 291 -17.56 24.90 -6.74
CA LEU A 291 -18.02 26.23 -7.12
C LEU A 291 -18.64 26.16 -8.52
N ALA A 292 -19.95 25.92 -8.59
CA ALA A 292 -20.74 26.19 -9.78
C ALA A 292 -21.74 27.32 -9.47
N GLY A 293 -21.58 28.42 -10.19
CA GLY A 293 -22.23 29.70 -9.92
C GLY A 293 -23.76 29.72 -10.11
N GLY A 294 -24.38 30.68 -9.43
CA GLY A 294 -25.78 31.04 -9.61
C GLY A 294 -26.21 32.05 -8.56
N ALA A 295 -26.14 33.34 -8.88
CA ALA A 295 -26.60 34.41 -8.02
C ALA A 295 -28.12 34.35 -7.80
N VAL A 296 -28.59 34.43 -6.55
CA VAL A 296 -29.92 34.94 -6.23
C VAL A 296 -29.87 35.88 -5.01
N LEU A 297 -30.57 36.98 -5.22
CA LEU A 297 -30.70 38.24 -4.49
C LEU A 297 -31.06 38.12 -3.00
N ALA A 298 -30.43 38.97 -2.19
CA ALA A 298 -30.80 39.21 -0.81
C ALA A 298 -32.23 39.78 -0.65
N ARG A 299 -32.91 39.41 0.45
CA ARG A 299 -33.78 40.33 1.19
C ARG A 299 -33.89 39.91 2.65
N ARG A 300 -33.50 40.83 3.55
CA ARG A 300 -33.81 40.79 4.99
C ARG A 300 -35.32 40.91 5.20
N LEU A 301 -35.84 40.15 6.16
CA LEU A 301 -36.56 40.69 7.32
C LEU A 301 -36.04 39.99 8.56
#